data_AF-A0A179B1L6-F1
#
_entry.id   AF-A0A179B1L6-F1
#
_cell.length_a   1.000
_cell.length_b   1.000
_cell.length_c   1.000
_cell.angle_alpha   90.00
_cell.angle_beta   90.00
_cell.angle_gamma   90.00
#
_symmetry.space_group_name_H-M   'P 1'
#
loop_
_entity.id
_entity.type
_entity.pdbx_description
1 polymer ?
#
loop_
_entity_poly.entity_id
_entity_poly.type
_entity_poly.pdbx_seq_one_letter_code
_entity_poly.pdbx_strand_id
1 'polypeptide(L)'
;MAVAAFFPTSSLLLWLFLGGGASLTIIGQIQSEKKGKSLRQVLIDLDKAREQKSTAQEALSEAIEVIGTNLSEELGLWSPEVRFTIYAHDDDKREFIPIVRGSDNPKLAKKNRTSYPDSQGYLGKVWEQGECSHMRKHERSVRAESLELGFTEEEYGNLTLKPRSLKGVRLSKGKQHIGAILWESENPKRIDTSNSLLDNIKDNATLLDLQAVFAASTLLFSDLSEHFFEKSS
;
A
#
# COMPACT_ATOMS: atom_id res chain seq x y z
N MET A 1 -31.52 -42.99 80.08
CA MET A 1 -30.09 -42.87 79.72
C MET A 1 -29.98 -42.71 78.21
N ALA A 2 -29.07 -41.85 77.73
CA ALA A 2 -28.68 -41.71 76.30
C ALA A 2 -29.82 -41.29 75.32
N VAL A 3 -29.61 -40.65 74.16
CA VAL A 3 -28.60 -39.68 73.63
C VAL A 3 -29.40 -38.63 72.81
N ALA A 4 -28.94 -37.43 72.44
CA ALA A 4 -27.66 -36.72 72.58
C ALA A 4 -27.92 -35.19 72.63
N ALA A 5 -26.89 -34.41 73.00
CA ALA A 5 -26.86 -32.96 72.72
C ALA A 5 -25.98 -32.73 71.47
N PHE A 6 -26.59 -32.32 70.37
CA PHE A 6 -25.92 -32.10 69.08
C PHE A 6 -25.24 -30.72 69.06
N PHE A 7 -23.99 -30.64 69.56
CA PHE A 7 -23.18 -29.40 69.54
C PHE A 7 -22.57 -29.12 68.14
N PRO A 8 -22.20 -27.86 67.84
CA PRO A 8 -22.49 -27.28 66.52
C PRO A 8 -21.32 -27.34 65.53
N THR A 9 -21.29 -28.38 64.69
CA THR A 9 -20.35 -28.47 63.57
C THR A 9 -20.65 -27.51 62.40
N SER A 10 -21.89 -26.99 62.31
CA SER A 10 -22.31 -26.13 61.18
C SER A 10 -21.65 -24.74 61.17
N SER A 11 -21.42 -24.13 62.34
CA SER A 11 -20.87 -22.77 62.44
C SER A 11 -19.46 -22.67 61.85
N LEU A 12 -18.55 -23.54 62.28
CA LEU A 12 -17.13 -23.48 61.91
C LEU A 12 -16.91 -23.76 60.42
N LEU A 13 -17.68 -24.70 59.84
CA LEU A 13 -17.70 -24.95 58.40
C LEU A 13 -18.26 -23.74 57.62
N LEU A 14 -19.34 -23.12 58.08
CA LEU A 14 -19.93 -21.93 57.44
C LEU A 14 -18.93 -20.77 57.37
N TRP A 15 -18.20 -20.52 58.46
CA TRP A 15 -17.15 -19.48 58.51
C TRP A 15 -15.95 -19.80 57.59
N LEU A 16 -15.56 -21.07 57.47
CA LEU A 16 -14.52 -21.50 56.51
C LEU A 16 -14.96 -21.32 55.05
N PHE A 17 -16.22 -21.63 54.71
CA PHE A 17 -16.75 -21.39 53.37
C PHE A 17 -16.87 -19.89 53.04
N LEU A 18 -17.32 -19.06 53.99
CA LEU A 18 -17.41 -17.61 53.80
C LEU A 18 -16.02 -16.95 53.65
N GLY A 19 -15.05 -17.32 54.50
CA GLY A 19 -13.68 -16.79 54.43
C GLY A 19 -12.91 -17.24 53.19
N GLY A 20 -13.09 -18.51 52.78
CA GLY A 20 -12.51 -19.06 51.55
C GLY A 20 -13.11 -18.43 50.29
N GLY A 21 -14.44 -18.28 50.24
CA GLY A 21 -15.15 -17.65 49.14
C GLY A 21 -14.75 -16.18 48.94
N ALA A 22 -14.66 -15.40 50.02
CA ALA A 22 -14.22 -14.00 49.98
C ALA A 22 -12.75 -13.86 49.53
N SER A 23 -11.88 -14.78 49.93
CA SER A 23 -10.48 -14.78 49.47
C SER A 23 -10.36 -15.06 47.97
N LEU A 24 -11.16 -16.00 47.44
CA LEU A 24 -11.17 -16.35 46.01
C LEU A 24 -11.70 -15.21 45.13
N THR A 25 -12.74 -14.48 45.56
CA THR A 25 -13.26 -13.33 44.81
C THR A 25 -12.26 -12.18 44.76
N ILE A 26 -11.57 -11.88 45.87
CA ILE A 26 -10.52 -10.85 45.92
C ILE A 26 -9.33 -11.22 45.02
N ILE A 27 -8.85 -12.47 45.07
CA ILE A 27 -7.77 -12.94 44.20
C ILE A 27 -8.20 -12.87 42.72
N GLY A 28 -9.43 -13.28 42.41
CA GLY A 28 -10.01 -13.18 41.07
C GLY A 28 -10.12 -11.74 40.56
N GLN A 29 -10.53 -10.79 41.41
CA GLN A 29 -10.57 -9.36 41.08
C GLN A 29 -9.17 -8.80 40.81
N ILE A 30 -8.19 -9.08 41.66
CA ILE A 30 -6.79 -8.62 41.48
C ILE A 30 -6.19 -9.20 40.19
N GLN A 31 -6.45 -10.48 39.89
CA GLN A 31 -5.94 -11.12 38.67
C GLN A 31 -6.67 -10.59 37.41
N SER A 32 -7.96 -10.29 37.51
CA SER A 32 -8.75 -9.65 36.45
C SER A 32 -8.26 -8.23 36.17
N GLU A 33 -8.03 -7.40 37.21
CA GLU A 33 -7.47 -6.06 37.06
C GLU A 33 -6.07 -6.08 36.44
N LYS A 34 -5.19 -7.01 36.86
CA LYS A 34 -3.86 -7.16 36.26
C LYS A 34 -3.94 -7.53 34.78
N LYS A 35 -4.85 -8.45 34.41
CA LYS A 35 -5.12 -8.78 32.99
C LYS A 35 -5.68 -7.57 32.23
N GLY A 36 -6.61 -6.82 32.80
CA GLY A 36 -7.19 -5.63 32.19
C GLY A 36 -6.18 -4.49 32.00
N LYS A 37 -5.30 -4.26 32.98
CA LYS A 37 -4.19 -3.29 32.89
C LYS A 37 -3.16 -3.72 31.83
N SER A 38 -2.79 -5.01 31.81
CA SER A 38 -1.90 -5.58 30.78
C SER A 38 -2.49 -5.46 29.37
N LEU A 39 -3.76 -5.82 29.18
CA LEU A 39 -4.44 -5.70 27.88
C LEU A 39 -4.54 -4.24 27.42
N ARG A 40 -4.85 -3.30 28.33
CA ARG A 40 -4.84 -1.86 28.00
C ARG A 40 -3.44 -1.38 27.58
N GLN A 41 -2.39 -1.82 28.25
CA GLN A 41 -1.02 -1.45 27.87
C GLN A 41 -0.67 -1.99 26.47
N VAL A 42 -0.98 -3.26 26.19
CA VAL A 42 -0.80 -3.86 24.86
C VAL A 42 -1.57 -3.10 23.77
N LEU A 43 -2.80 -2.66 24.05
CA LEU A 43 -3.58 -1.84 23.11
C LEU A 43 -2.94 -0.46 22.87
N ILE A 44 -2.42 0.20 23.91
CA ILE A 44 -1.72 1.49 23.80
C ILE A 44 -0.41 1.33 23.01
N ASP A 45 0.37 0.29 23.30
CA ASP A 45 1.64 0.03 22.62
C ASP A 45 1.41 -0.33 21.14
N LEU A 46 0.33 -1.04 20.83
CA LEU A 46 -0.10 -1.37 19.47
C LEU A 46 -0.60 -0.15 18.71
N ASP A 47 -1.37 0.74 19.35
CA ASP A 47 -1.85 1.99 18.75
C ASP A 47 -0.67 2.93 18.42
N LYS A 48 0.27 3.08 19.37
CA LYS A 48 1.51 3.83 19.17
C LYS A 48 2.39 3.23 18.07
N ALA A 49 2.49 1.90 17.98
CA ALA A 49 3.21 1.24 16.90
C ALA A 49 2.56 1.46 15.53
N ARG A 50 1.22 1.51 15.46
CA ARG A 50 0.48 1.87 14.24
C ARG A 50 0.69 3.32 13.82
N GLU A 51 0.63 4.25 14.77
CA GLU A 51 0.92 5.67 14.52
C GLU A 51 2.33 5.84 13.95
N GLN A 52 3.34 5.21 14.57
CA GLN A 52 4.72 5.22 14.07
C GLN A 52 4.86 4.55 12.68
N LYS A 53 4.13 3.46 12.41
CA LYS A 53 4.07 2.82 11.08
C LYS A 53 3.52 3.81 10.05
N SER A 54 2.40 4.48 10.35
CA SER A 54 1.75 5.47 9.47
C SER A 54 2.68 6.64 9.13
N THR A 55 3.28 7.29 10.14
CA THR A 55 4.19 8.43 9.92
C THR A 55 5.40 8.05 9.08
N ALA A 56 5.96 6.85 9.29
CA ALA A 56 7.08 6.36 8.48
C ALA A 56 6.66 6.03 7.04
N GLN A 57 5.44 5.52 6.82
CA GLN A 57 4.88 5.27 5.49
C GLN A 57 4.58 6.58 4.73
N GLU A 58 4.03 7.58 5.41
CA GLU A 58 3.80 8.92 4.87
C GLU A 58 5.12 9.55 4.41
N ALA A 59 6.13 9.60 5.28
CA ALA A 59 7.45 10.15 4.94
C ALA A 59 8.15 9.40 3.78
N LEU A 60 7.95 8.08 3.66
CA LEU A 60 8.47 7.32 2.51
C LEU A 60 7.66 7.56 1.23
N SER A 61 6.35 7.75 1.30
CA SER A 61 5.54 8.16 0.15
C SER A 61 5.97 9.53 -0.36
N GLU A 62 6.19 10.50 0.53
CA GLU A 62 6.72 11.82 0.19
C GLU A 62 8.10 11.73 -0.45
N ALA A 63 9.02 10.92 0.10
CA ALA A 63 10.33 10.70 -0.49
C ALA A 63 10.25 10.07 -1.90
N ILE A 64 9.41 9.05 -2.08
CA ILE A 64 9.15 8.40 -3.37
C ILE A 64 8.53 9.41 -4.37
N GLU A 65 7.68 10.32 -3.90
CA GLU A 65 7.06 11.36 -4.72
C GLU A 65 8.03 12.45 -5.15
N VAL A 66 8.91 12.92 -4.26
CA VAL A 66 9.98 13.85 -4.61
C VAL A 66 10.91 13.23 -5.65
N ILE A 67 11.38 11.99 -5.43
CA ILE A 67 12.28 11.31 -6.38
C ILE A 67 11.57 11.06 -7.73
N GLY A 68 10.31 10.62 -7.72
CA GLY A 68 9.51 10.43 -8.93
C GLY A 68 9.24 11.72 -9.70
N THR A 69 9.11 12.85 -9.00
CA THR A 69 8.97 14.18 -9.59
C THR A 69 10.29 14.64 -10.22
N ASN A 70 11.40 14.55 -9.48
CA ASN A 70 12.74 14.90 -9.99
C ASN A 70 13.08 14.07 -11.25
N LEU A 71 12.84 12.75 -11.23
CA LEU A 71 13.02 11.88 -12.39
C LEU A 71 12.12 12.31 -13.58
N SER A 72 10.89 12.75 -13.30
CA SER A 72 10.00 13.27 -14.34
C SER A 72 10.51 14.59 -14.93
N GLU A 73 11.14 15.46 -14.14
CA GLU A 73 11.76 16.71 -14.60
C GLU A 73 13.03 16.44 -15.43
N GLU A 74 13.93 15.58 -14.95
CA GLU A 74 15.16 15.17 -15.67
C GLU A 74 14.88 14.59 -17.06
N LEU A 75 13.83 13.78 -17.18
CA LEU A 75 13.41 13.17 -18.44
C LEU A 75 12.61 14.12 -19.35
N GLY A 76 12.34 15.36 -18.91
CA GLY A 76 11.50 16.32 -19.63
C GLY A 76 10.03 15.90 -19.73
N LEU A 77 9.57 15.04 -18.81
CA LEU A 77 8.22 14.48 -18.78
C LEU A 77 7.28 15.23 -17.84
N TRP A 78 7.78 15.97 -16.84
CA TRP A 78 6.96 16.81 -15.97
C TRP A 78 6.23 17.90 -16.77
N SER A 79 4.89 17.84 -16.84
CA SER A 79 4.02 18.89 -17.41
C SER A 79 2.55 18.62 -17.03
N PRO A 80 1.61 19.58 -17.22
CA PRO A 80 0.19 19.38 -16.86
C PRO A 80 -0.56 18.45 -17.83
N GLU A 81 0.11 17.92 -18.84
CA GLU A 81 -0.39 16.90 -19.77
C GLU A 81 0.09 15.48 -19.41
N VAL A 82 1.00 15.34 -18.44
CA VAL A 82 1.61 14.06 -18.07
C VAL A 82 1.27 13.73 -16.63
N ARG A 83 0.84 12.49 -16.41
CA ARG A 83 0.76 11.86 -15.09
C ARG A 83 1.85 10.82 -14.96
N PHE A 84 2.58 10.83 -13.86
CA PHE A 84 3.34 9.65 -13.46
C PHE A 84 2.58 8.87 -12.38
N THR A 85 2.77 7.56 -12.31
CA THR A 85 2.31 6.73 -11.18
C THR A 85 3.34 5.65 -10.90
N ILE A 86 3.70 5.52 -9.62
CA ILE A 86 4.62 4.51 -9.09
C ILE A 86 3.78 3.45 -8.38
N TYR A 87 3.97 2.21 -8.79
CA TYR A 87 3.22 1.05 -8.34
C TYR A 87 4.13 0.10 -7.56
N ALA A 88 3.67 -0.39 -6.40
CA ALA A 88 4.20 -1.62 -5.81
C ALA A 88 3.53 -2.82 -6.48
N HIS A 89 4.18 -3.98 -6.42
CA HIS A 89 3.58 -5.27 -6.78
C HIS A 89 3.32 -6.08 -5.51
N ASP A 90 2.11 -6.61 -5.37
CA ASP A 90 1.71 -7.55 -4.31
C ASP A 90 1.77 -8.98 -4.91
N ASP A 91 2.87 -9.70 -4.64
CA ASP A 91 3.17 -11.01 -5.25
C ASP A 91 2.09 -12.06 -4.95
N ASP A 92 1.47 -12.00 -3.76
CA ASP A 92 0.46 -12.95 -3.30
C ASP A 92 -0.90 -12.72 -3.99
N LYS A 93 -1.31 -11.45 -4.11
CA LYS A 93 -2.58 -11.08 -4.76
C LYS A 93 -2.49 -10.93 -6.27
N ARG A 94 -1.28 -10.83 -6.83
CA ARG A 94 -1.02 -10.63 -8.25
C ARG A 94 -1.66 -9.35 -8.78
N GLU A 95 -1.39 -8.27 -8.05
CA GLU A 95 -1.89 -6.94 -8.36
C GLU A 95 -0.84 -5.85 -8.10
N PHE A 96 -0.97 -4.78 -8.87
CA PHE A 96 -0.22 -3.54 -8.72
C PHE A 96 -1.00 -2.50 -7.94
N ILE A 97 -0.29 -1.79 -7.08
CA ILE A 97 -0.87 -0.91 -6.08
C ILE A 97 -0.23 0.47 -6.20
N PRO A 98 -0.99 1.53 -6.56
CA PRO A 98 -0.45 2.87 -6.82
C PRO A 98 -0.04 3.59 -5.53
N ILE A 99 1.26 3.56 -5.22
CA ILE A 99 1.85 4.17 -4.04
C ILE A 99 1.89 5.69 -4.19
N VAL A 100 2.36 6.19 -5.33
CA VAL A 100 2.46 7.63 -5.63
C VAL A 100 1.86 7.91 -7.00
N ARG A 101 1.22 9.07 -7.15
CA ARG A 101 0.70 9.58 -8.42
C ARG A 101 0.91 11.10 -8.50
N GLY A 102 1.92 11.53 -9.25
CA GLY A 102 2.26 12.95 -9.42
C GLY A 102 1.86 13.48 -10.80
N SER A 103 1.54 14.78 -10.85
CA SER A 103 1.21 15.54 -12.05
C SER A 103 1.05 17.02 -11.70
N ASP A 104 1.61 17.92 -12.52
CA ASP A 104 1.40 19.38 -12.43
C ASP A 104 -0.08 19.78 -12.63
N ASN A 105 -0.88 18.89 -13.24
CA ASN A 105 -2.34 19.02 -13.28
C ASN A 105 -2.99 18.28 -12.10
N PRO A 106 -3.67 18.98 -11.16
CA PRO A 106 -4.24 18.38 -9.95
C PRO A 106 -5.46 17.46 -10.22
N LYS A 107 -6.04 17.48 -11.43
CA LYS A 107 -7.07 16.50 -11.81
C LYS A 107 -6.46 15.13 -12.11
N LEU A 108 -5.27 15.12 -12.72
CA LEU A 108 -4.57 13.89 -13.09
C LEU A 108 -3.82 13.27 -11.90
N ALA A 109 -3.37 14.09 -10.94
CA ALA A 109 -2.73 13.63 -9.71
C ALA A 109 -3.64 12.75 -8.82
N LYS A 110 -4.97 12.79 -9.01
CA LYS A 110 -5.90 12.03 -8.18
C LYS A 110 -5.75 10.50 -8.32
N LYS A 111 -5.62 9.82 -7.18
CA LYS A 111 -5.77 8.36 -7.07
C LYS A 111 -7.26 8.01 -7.17
N ASN A 112 -7.59 7.04 -8.02
CA ASN A 112 -8.99 6.64 -8.31
C ASN A 112 -9.22 5.12 -8.26
N ARG A 113 -8.16 4.32 -8.33
CA ARG A 113 -8.20 2.85 -8.20
C ARG A 113 -7.20 2.46 -7.13
N THR A 114 -7.57 1.47 -6.32
CA THR A 114 -6.74 0.90 -5.25
C THR A 114 -5.77 -0.15 -5.77
N SER A 115 -6.14 -0.89 -6.83
CA SER A 115 -5.26 -1.86 -7.48
C SER A 115 -5.56 -2.13 -8.96
N TYR A 116 -4.65 -2.87 -9.60
CA TYR A 116 -4.66 -3.26 -11.02
C TYR A 116 -4.10 -4.69 -11.17
N PRO A 117 -4.80 -5.66 -11.78
CA PRO A 117 -4.27 -7.02 -11.98
C PRO A 117 -3.00 -7.05 -12.84
N ASP A 118 -2.12 -8.04 -12.62
CA ASP A 118 -0.86 -8.25 -13.37
C ASP A 118 -1.00 -8.07 -14.88
N SER A 119 -2.07 -8.64 -15.46
CA SER A 119 -2.29 -8.72 -16.91
C SER A 119 -2.94 -7.47 -17.51
N GLN A 120 -3.31 -6.46 -16.70
CA GLN A 120 -4.11 -5.35 -17.17
C GLN A 120 -3.26 -4.17 -17.71
N GLY A 121 -3.58 -3.74 -18.93
CA GLY A 121 -3.03 -2.54 -19.54
C GLY A 121 -1.55 -2.59 -19.89
N TYR A 122 -0.92 -1.42 -19.96
CA TYR A 122 0.51 -1.28 -20.19
C TYR A 122 1.35 -1.65 -18.98
N LEU A 123 0.75 -1.70 -17.79
CA LEU A 123 1.42 -2.05 -16.55
C LEU A 123 1.90 -3.52 -16.59
N GLY A 124 1.06 -4.44 -17.09
CA GLY A 124 1.47 -5.82 -17.38
C GLY A 124 2.58 -5.93 -18.43
N LYS A 125 2.51 -5.15 -19.52
CA LYS A 125 3.60 -5.10 -20.52
C LYS A 125 4.93 -4.65 -19.91
N VAL A 126 4.91 -3.61 -19.08
CA VAL A 126 6.11 -3.15 -18.33
C VAL A 126 6.60 -4.24 -17.37
N TRP A 127 5.70 -4.95 -16.70
CA TRP A 127 6.04 -6.03 -15.77
C TRP A 127 6.71 -7.23 -16.44
N GLU A 128 6.25 -7.62 -17.62
CA GLU A 128 6.86 -8.73 -18.38
C GLU A 128 8.18 -8.29 -19.03
N GLN A 129 8.16 -7.17 -19.76
CA GLN A 129 9.24 -6.77 -20.68
C GLN A 129 10.32 -5.91 -20.00
N GLY A 130 10.05 -5.40 -18.80
CA GLY A 130 10.96 -4.54 -18.02
C GLY A 130 10.90 -3.07 -18.42
N GLU A 131 10.46 -2.76 -19.63
CA GLU A 131 10.03 -1.43 -20.05
C GLU A 131 8.93 -1.52 -21.11
N CYS A 132 8.20 -0.43 -21.31
CA CYS A 132 7.27 -0.27 -22.42
C CYS A 132 7.28 1.19 -22.88
N SER A 133 7.28 1.42 -24.20
CA SER A 133 7.12 2.74 -24.82
C SER A 133 5.97 2.62 -25.81
N HIS A 134 5.02 3.56 -25.80
CA HIS A 134 3.82 3.44 -26.65
C HIS A 134 3.28 4.77 -27.16
N MET A 135 2.69 4.75 -28.36
CA MET A 135 2.00 5.89 -28.95
C MET A 135 0.83 5.47 -29.86
N ARG A 136 -0.29 6.21 -29.76
CA ARG A 136 -1.53 6.03 -30.55
C ARG A 136 -2.14 7.35 -31.00
N LYS A 137 -2.11 7.58 -32.31
CA LYS A 137 -2.68 8.79 -32.95
C LYS A 137 -4.21 8.91 -32.81
N HIS A 138 -4.96 7.81 -32.65
CA HIS A 138 -6.43 7.83 -32.66
C HIS A 138 -7.03 7.19 -31.41
N GLU A 139 -8.00 7.88 -30.79
CA GLU A 139 -8.69 7.43 -29.57
C GLU A 139 -9.42 6.08 -29.74
N ARG A 140 -10.05 5.85 -30.90
CA ARG A 140 -10.71 4.56 -31.19
C ARG A 140 -9.72 3.37 -31.11
N SER A 141 -8.47 3.59 -31.49
CA SER A 141 -7.41 2.57 -31.36
C SER A 141 -7.00 2.35 -29.91
N VAL A 142 -6.98 3.40 -29.08
CA VAL A 142 -6.73 3.29 -27.63
C VAL A 142 -7.80 2.45 -26.96
N ARG A 143 -9.08 2.68 -27.26
CA ARG A 143 -10.17 1.88 -26.69
C ARG A 143 -10.04 0.40 -27.05
N ALA A 144 -9.90 0.08 -28.34
CA ALA A 144 -9.76 -1.31 -28.78
C ALA A 144 -8.57 -2.00 -28.09
N GLU A 145 -7.41 -1.34 -28.05
CA GLU A 145 -6.21 -1.86 -27.40
C GLU A 145 -6.36 -1.97 -25.88
N SER A 146 -7.06 -1.06 -25.21
CA SER A 146 -7.34 -1.21 -23.77
C SER A 146 -8.21 -2.44 -23.48
N LEU A 147 -9.21 -2.73 -24.32
CA LEU A 147 -10.04 -3.93 -24.17
C LEU A 147 -9.22 -5.22 -24.44
N GLU A 148 -8.35 -5.21 -25.45
CA GLU A 148 -7.38 -6.29 -25.71
C GLU A 148 -6.40 -6.50 -24.53
N LEU A 149 -6.07 -5.44 -23.80
CA LEU A 149 -5.24 -5.45 -22.60
C LEU A 149 -6.07 -5.62 -21.30
N GLY A 150 -7.22 -6.30 -21.38
CA GLY A 150 -7.93 -6.79 -20.19
C GLY A 150 -8.70 -5.72 -19.40
N PHE A 151 -8.99 -4.56 -19.99
CA PHE A 151 -10.03 -3.67 -19.44
C PHE A 151 -11.42 -4.11 -19.92
N THR A 152 -12.41 -4.05 -19.04
CA THR A 152 -13.82 -4.02 -19.45
C THR A 152 -14.20 -2.65 -20.01
N GLU A 153 -15.33 -2.58 -20.72
CA GLU A 153 -15.88 -1.32 -21.23
C GLU A 153 -16.24 -0.33 -20.11
N GLU A 154 -16.69 -0.84 -18.95
CA GLU A 154 -16.99 -0.04 -17.76
C GLU A 154 -15.72 0.52 -17.13
N GLU A 155 -14.70 -0.31 -16.88
CA GLU A 155 -13.41 0.16 -16.36
C GLU A 155 -12.76 1.19 -17.29
N TYR A 156 -12.77 0.94 -18.61
CA TYR A 156 -12.26 1.89 -19.61
C TYR A 156 -13.06 3.20 -19.63
N GLY A 157 -14.37 3.12 -19.45
CA GLY A 157 -15.25 4.29 -19.30
C GLY A 157 -14.89 5.15 -18.09
N ASN A 158 -14.54 4.49 -16.98
CA ASN A 158 -14.20 5.10 -15.69
C ASN A 158 -12.73 5.57 -15.56
N LEU A 159 -11.89 5.39 -16.59
CA LEU A 159 -10.53 5.90 -16.60
C LEU A 159 -10.49 7.44 -16.58
N THR A 160 -9.75 8.02 -15.62
CA THR A 160 -9.50 9.47 -15.52
C THR A 160 -8.52 10.01 -16.56
N LEU A 161 -7.81 9.11 -17.25
CA LEU A 161 -6.87 9.42 -18.32
C LEU A 161 -6.81 8.21 -19.25
N LYS A 162 -6.95 8.44 -20.56
CA LYS A 162 -6.87 7.41 -21.62
C LYS A 162 -5.57 7.58 -22.40
N PRO A 163 -4.51 6.81 -22.06
CA PRO A 163 -3.16 7.11 -22.53
C PRO A 163 -3.02 6.93 -24.05
N ARG A 164 -2.53 7.98 -24.71
CA ARG A 164 -2.20 8.04 -26.14
C ARG A 164 -0.70 8.16 -26.40
N SER A 165 0.08 8.56 -25.39
CA SER A 165 1.51 8.28 -25.32
C SER A 165 1.89 7.86 -23.89
N LEU A 166 2.85 6.95 -23.76
CA LEU A 166 3.39 6.52 -22.47
C LEU A 166 4.82 5.98 -22.57
N LYS A 167 5.53 6.05 -21.45
CA LYS A 167 6.75 5.28 -21.17
C LYS A 167 6.54 4.64 -19.80
N GLY A 168 7.04 3.42 -19.60
CA GLY A 168 7.02 2.77 -18.30
C GLY A 168 8.23 1.86 -18.12
N VAL A 169 8.66 1.72 -16.87
CA VAL A 169 9.88 0.98 -16.49
C VAL A 169 9.61 0.18 -15.21
N ARG A 170 10.06 -1.08 -15.20
CA ARG A 170 9.93 -2.01 -14.07
C ARG A 170 11.00 -1.73 -13.03
N LEU A 171 10.58 -1.45 -11.80
CA LEU A 171 11.47 -1.25 -10.66
C LEU A 171 11.95 -2.61 -10.15
N SER A 172 13.25 -2.74 -9.89
CA SER A 172 13.87 -4.01 -9.47
C SER A 172 14.93 -3.82 -8.38
N LYS A 173 15.12 -4.84 -7.54
CA LYS A 173 16.20 -4.97 -6.55
C LYS A 173 17.03 -6.20 -6.89
N GLY A 174 18.16 -6.00 -7.58
CA GLY A 174 18.95 -7.12 -8.11
C GLY A 174 18.11 -7.95 -9.09
N LYS A 175 17.79 -9.20 -8.72
CA LYS A 175 16.94 -10.10 -9.52
C LYS A 175 15.44 -10.05 -9.19
N GLN A 176 15.06 -9.42 -8.08
CA GLN A 176 13.65 -9.31 -7.68
C GLN A 176 13.01 -8.10 -8.37
N HIS A 177 11.82 -8.27 -8.94
CA HIS A 177 10.99 -7.15 -9.41
C HIS A 177 10.10 -6.70 -8.24
N ILE A 178 9.95 -5.40 -8.04
CA ILE A 178 9.29 -4.84 -6.84
C ILE A 178 8.14 -3.89 -7.17
N GLY A 179 8.03 -3.46 -8.43
CA GLY A 179 7.04 -2.48 -8.86
C GLY A 179 7.30 -1.96 -10.26
N ALA A 180 6.65 -0.84 -10.60
CA ALA A 180 6.83 -0.15 -11.87
C ALA A 180 6.56 1.36 -11.73
N ILE A 181 7.17 2.16 -12.60
CA ILE A 181 6.80 3.56 -12.82
C ILE A 181 6.28 3.72 -14.25
N LEU A 182 5.13 4.37 -14.42
CA LEU A 182 4.57 4.74 -15.72
C LEU A 182 4.38 6.25 -15.80
N TRP A 183 4.73 6.83 -16.95
CA TRP A 183 4.34 8.18 -17.38
C TRP A 183 3.31 8.07 -18.51
N GLU A 184 2.21 8.80 -18.40
CA GLU A 184 1.04 8.68 -19.28
C GLU A 184 0.54 10.06 -19.73
N SER A 185 0.12 10.18 -20.99
CA SER A 185 -0.51 11.39 -21.52
C SER A 185 -1.60 11.08 -22.56
N GLU A 186 -2.67 11.88 -22.59
CA GLU A 186 -3.71 11.84 -23.65
C GLU A 186 -3.27 12.54 -24.95
N ASN A 187 -2.17 13.30 -24.90
CA ASN A 187 -1.53 13.86 -26.08
C ASN A 187 -0.57 12.82 -26.69
N PRO A 188 -0.80 12.35 -27.93
CA PRO A 188 0.01 11.31 -28.56
C PRO A 188 1.45 11.74 -28.89
N LYS A 189 1.78 13.03 -28.74
CA LYS A 189 3.13 13.55 -28.99
C LYS A 189 3.85 14.01 -27.71
N ARG A 190 3.19 13.97 -26.55
CA ARG A 190 3.77 14.53 -25.32
C ARG A 190 4.93 13.68 -24.78
N ILE A 191 4.79 12.35 -24.86
CA ILE A 191 5.85 11.39 -24.53
C ILE A 191 6.37 10.84 -25.86
N ASP A 192 7.43 11.47 -26.38
CA ASP A 192 8.07 11.09 -27.63
C ASP A 192 8.99 9.89 -27.41
N THR A 193 8.62 8.74 -27.96
CA THR A 193 9.39 7.49 -27.84
C THR A 193 10.69 7.48 -28.65
N SER A 194 11.01 8.55 -29.38
CA SER A 194 12.29 8.76 -30.08
C SER A 194 13.22 9.76 -29.37
N ASN A 195 12.80 10.29 -28.21
CA ASN A 195 13.63 11.16 -27.40
C ASN A 195 14.74 10.37 -26.69
N SER A 196 16.01 10.69 -26.98
CA SER A 196 17.19 10.03 -26.43
C SER A 196 17.32 10.10 -24.91
N LEU A 197 16.64 11.03 -24.24
CA LEU A 197 16.53 11.02 -22.77
C LEU A 197 15.82 9.76 -22.24
N LEU A 198 14.99 9.11 -23.06
CA LEU A 198 14.20 7.93 -22.68
C LEU A 198 14.88 6.59 -23.01
N ASP A 199 15.97 6.61 -23.78
CA ASP A 199 16.65 5.40 -24.28
C ASP A 199 17.43 4.66 -23.20
N ASN A 200 17.97 5.39 -22.21
CA ASN A 200 18.83 4.84 -21.14
C ASN A 200 18.25 5.07 -19.73
N ILE A 201 16.92 5.15 -19.57
CA ILE A 201 16.27 5.39 -18.26
C ILE A 201 16.73 4.39 -17.19
N LYS A 202 16.99 3.14 -17.56
CA LYS A 202 17.46 2.09 -16.62
C LYS A 202 18.78 2.39 -15.93
N ASP A 203 19.61 3.25 -16.54
CA ASP A 203 20.92 3.67 -16.01
C ASP A 203 20.87 5.11 -15.43
N ASN A 204 19.70 5.75 -15.40
CA ASN A 204 19.53 7.07 -14.77
C ASN A 204 19.68 6.94 -13.23
N ALA A 205 20.52 7.79 -12.64
CA ALA A 205 20.83 7.75 -11.21
C ALA A 205 19.59 7.91 -10.32
N THR A 206 18.69 8.83 -10.67
CA THR A 206 17.46 9.12 -9.92
C THR A 206 16.44 7.97 -10.02
N LEU A 207 16.43 7.18 -11.10
CA LEU A 207 15.71 5.89 -11.14
C LEU A 207 16.36 4.86 -10.21
N LEU A 208 17.69 4.77 -10.19
CA LEU A 208 18.39 3.84 -9.28
C LEU A 208 18.16 4.19 -7.81
N ASP A 209 18.14 5.48 -7.47
CA ASP A 209 17.77 5.99 -6.15
C ASP A 209 16.31 5.68 -5.82
N LEU A 210 15.38 5.88 -6.77
CA LEU A 210 13.99 5.45 -6.62
C LEU A 210 13.89 3.96 -6.33
N GLN A 211 14.59 3.12 -7.09
CA GLN A 211 14.63 1.67 -6.88
C GLN A 211 15.21 1.32 -5.50
N ALA A 212 16.25 2.00 -5.04
CA ALA A 212 16.87 1.76 -3.74
C ALA A 212 15.94 2.13 -2.57
N VAL A 213 15.32 3.32 -2.62
CA VAL A 213 14.35 3.79 -1.61
C VAL A 213 13.11 2.90 -1.61
N PHE A 214 12.54 2.61 -2.78
CA PHE A 214 11.36 1.75 -2.91
C PHE A 214 11.63 0.32 -2.38
N ALA A 215 12.82 -0.22 -2.67
CA ALA A 215 13.28 -1.51 -2.16
C ALA A 215 13.61 -1.53 -0.66
N ALA A 216 13.83 -0.37 -0.03
CA ALA A 216 13.93 -0.24 1.42
C ALA A 216 12.52 -0.19 2.03
N SER A 217 11.59 0.56 1.43
CA SER A 217 10.18 0.61 1.82
C SER A 217 9.54 -0.78 1.83
N THR A 218 9.74 -1.61 0.80
CA THR A 218 9.21 -2.99 0.76
C THR A 218 9.80 -3.93 1.82
N LEU A 219 10.99 -3.64 2.37
CA LEU A 219 11.56 -4.40 3.48
C LEU A 219 11.06 -3.93 4.85
N LEU A 220 10.83 -2.62 5.01
CA LEU A 220 10.37 -2.02 6.26
C LEU A 220 8.88 -2.25 6.50
N PHE A 221 8.10 -2.44 5.42
CA PHE A 221 6.68 -2.71 5.47
C PHE A 221 6.39 -3.85 4.48
N SER A 222 6.22 -5.08 4.99
CA SER A 222 5.73 -6.21 4.18
C SER A 222 4.34 -5.94 3.59
N ASP A 223 3.52 -5.19 4.34
CA ASP A 223 2.12 -4.90 4.03
C ASP A 223 1.95 -3.45 3.57
N LEU A 224 2.75 -3.02 2.57
CA LEU A 224 2.52 -1.73 1.87
C LEU A 224 1.08 -1.66 1.32
N SER A 225 0.50 -2.80 0.94
CA SER A 225 -0.83 -2.88 0.33
C SER A 225 -1.97 -2.49 1.27
N GLU A 226 -1.89 -2.81 2.57
CA GLU A 226 -3.03 -2.62 3.48
C GLU A 226 -3.22 -1.16 3.94
N HIS A 227 -2.14 -0.38 4.16
CA HIS A 227 -2.26 0.89 4.91
C HIS A 227 -2.13 2.16 4.06
N PHE A 228 -1.58 2.12 2.83
CA PHE A 228 -1.58 3.31 1.95
C PHE A 228 -2.98 3.76 1.50
N PHE A 229 -4.03 2.97 1.79
CA PHE A 229 -5.42 3.24 1.43
C PHE A 229 -6.35 3.41 2.64
N GLU A 230 -5.88 3.23 3.88
CA GLU A 230 -6.73 3.40 5.09
C GLU A 230 -7.07 4.87 5.40
N LYS A 231 -6.55 5.85 4.63
CA LYS A 231 -6.84 7.27 4.83
C LYS A 231 -6.93 8.09 3.52
N SER A 232 -7.96 7.84 2.73
CA SER A 232 -8.40 8.78 1.70
C SER A 232 -9.93 8.74 1.46
N SER A 233 -10.70 8.84 2.55
CA SER A 233 -12.16 8.95 2.57
C SER A 233 -12.59 10.06 3.51
#